data_AF-A0A1W2CRU3-F1
#
_entry.id   AF-A0A1W2CRU3-F1
#
_cell.length_a   1.000
_cell.length_b   1.000
_cell.length_c   1.000
_cell.angle_alpha   90.00
_cell.angle_beta   90.00
_cell.angle_gamma   90.00
#
_symmetry.space_group_name_H-M   'P 1'
#
loop_
_entity.id
_entity.type
_entity.pdbx_description
1 polymer ?
#
loop_
_entity_poly.entity_id
_entity_poly.type
_entity_poly.pdbx_seq_one_letter_code
_entity_poly.pdbx_strand_id
1 'polypeptide(L)'
;MIKFFRKIRQNLLAEGKTGKYLKYAIGEIILVVLGILIALQLNNLNDERKTENVRQVFYKQLLQDFENEKAYIKEHSSRIDSNMVKFKAFKEIYNQPNLPINKIISKVRNLDWALYNVQFKSNTIHTLQNTGDIKLMPPIIREQLIRLEKYIEETEKVSKYNNDKSGEGTTAAANKFGSEEFAFKNIQNQPKLLEYVFEEKNLIELLIKLEFSQDLKVVSEKGSLIRFKNILSDMEEIKILINKELKK
;
A
#
# COMPACT_ATOMS: atom_id res chain seq x y z
N MET A 1 -49.00 30.88 8.99
CA MET A 1 -49.36 31.33 7.63
C MET A 1 -50.63 30.66 7.08
N ILE A 2 -50.84 29.35 7.23
CA ILE A 2 -52.02 28.64 6.71
C ILE A 2 -53.37 29.24 7.15
N LYS A 3 -53.50 29.70 8.41
CA LYS A 3 -54.77 30.26 8.92
C LYS A 3 -55.16 31.60 8.26
N PHE A 4 -54.17 32.42 7.85
CA PHE A 4 -54.41 33.73 7.24
C PHE A 4 -54.88 33.58 5.79
N PHE A 5 -54.15 32.81 4.98
CA PHE A 5 -54.53 32.50 3.60
C PHE A 5 -55.84 31.69 3.52
N ARG A 6 -56.10 30.82 4.50
CA ARG A 6 -57.39 30.11 4.63
C ARG A 6 -58.58 31.05 4.83
N LYS A 7 -58.43 32.10 5.65
CA LYS A 7 -59.50 33.06 5.95
C LYS A 7 -59.82 33.93 4.73
N ILE A 8 -58.80 34.32 3.96
CA ILE A 8 -58.96 35.05 2.69
C ILE A 8 -59.70 34.21 1.64
N ARG A 9 -59.35 32.92 1.51
CA ARG A 9 -60.06 31.98 0.61
C ARG A 9 -61.52 31.79 0.97
N GLN A 10 -61.83 31.61 2.26
CA GLN A 10 -63.20 31.47 2.74
C GLN A 10 -64.05 32.71 2.46
N ASN A 11 -63.49 33.91 2.67
CA ASN A 11 -64.18 35.16 2.36
C ASN A 11 -64.41 35.36 0.85
N LEU A 12 -63.43 35.00 -0.01
CA LEU A 12 -63.56 35.11 -1.46
C LEU A 12 -64.59 34.13 -2.06
N LEU A 13 -64.77 32.95 -1.44
CA LEU A 13 -65.83 31.99 -1.79
C LEU A 13 -67.21 32.49 -1.34
N ALA A 14 -67.32 33.08 -0.15
CA ALA A 14 -68.57 33.62 0.39
C ALA A 14 -69.11 34.81 -0.43
N GLU A 15 -68.22 35.58 -1.07
CA GLU A 15 -68.58 36.71 -1.95
C GLU A 15 -68.87 36.30 -3.41
N GLY A 16 -68.89 35.00 -3.75
CA GLY A 16 -69.14 34.51 -5.11
C GLY A 16 -68.00 34.76 -6.13
N LYS A 17 -66.81 35.16 -5.66
CA LYS A 17 -65.66 35.57 -6.51
C LYS A 17 -64.76 34.38 -6.88
N THR A 18 -65.32 33.34 -7.51
CA THR A 18 -64.64 32.08 -7.87
C THR A 18 -63.35 32.28 -8.68
N GLY A 19 -63.32 33.22 -9.64
CA GLY A 19 -62.13 33.54 -10.42
C GLY A 19 -60.98 34.15 -9.61
N LYS A 20 -61.29 34.94 -8.56
CA LYS A 20 -60.25 35.46 -7.64
C LYS A 20 -59.77 34.35 -6.71
N TYR A 21 -60.68 33.51 -6.20
CA TYR A 21 -60.34 32.35 -5.39
C TYR A 21 -59.31 31.43 -6.08
N LEU A 22 -59.53 31.08 -7.36
CA LEU A 22 -58.60 30.24 -8.13
C LEU A 22 -57.21 30.88 -8.27
N LYS A 23 -57.13 32.18 -8.59
CA LYS A 23 -55.85 32.91 -8.67
C LYS A 23 -55.09 32.88 -7.34
N TYR A 24 -55.79 33.08 -6.22
CA TYR A 24 -55.18 33.03 -4.88
C TYR A 24 -54.76 31.62 -4.46
N ALA A 25 -55.56 30.58 -4.79
CA ALA A 25 -55.20 29.20 -4.50
C ALA A 25 -53.97 28.74 -5.30
N ILE A 26 -53.86 29.13 -6.58
CA ILE A 26 -52.68 28.87 -7.40
C ILE A 26 -51.45 29.59 -6.81
N GLY A 27 -51.60 30.85 -6.38
CA GLY A 27 -50.52 31.58 -5.71
C GLY A 27 -50.04 30.90 -4.41
N GLU A 28 -50.96 30.37 -3.60
CA GLU A 28 -50.63 29.62 -2.37
C GLU A 28 -49.87 28.33 -2.69
N ILE A 29 -50.29 27.58 -3.72
CA ILE A 29 -49.58 26.38 -4.17
C ILE A 29 -48.16 26.73 -4.65
N ILE A 30 -48.01 27.75 -5.50
CA ILE A 30 -46.70 28.20 -5.99
C ILE A 30 -45.78 28.60 -4.82
N LEU A 31 -46.32 29.33 -3.83
CA LEU A 31 -45.55 29.77 -2.67
C LEU A 31 -45.11 28.61 -1.78
N VAL A 32 -45.98 27.61 -1.58
CA VAL A 32 -45.63 26.37 -0.85
C VAL A 32 -44.58 25.57 -1.61
N VAL A 33 -44.73 25.42 -2.93
CA VAL A 33 -43.76 24.71 -3.78
C VAL A 33 -42.40 25.38 -3.73
N LEU A 34 -42.33 26.71 -3.85
CA LEU A 34 -41.07 27.46 -3.69
C LEU A 34 -40.45 27.24 -2.31
N GLY A 35 -41.26 27.22 -1.24
CA GLY A 35 -40.79 26.93 0.11
C GLY A 35 -40.16 25.54 0.23
N ILE A 36 -40.80 24.51 -0.36
CA ILE A 36 -40.28 23.14 -0.38
C ILE A 36 -39.00 23.05 -1.20
N LEU A 37 -38.94 23.69 -2.36
CA LEU A 37 -37.76 23.71 -3.23
C LEU A 37 -36.57 24.36 -2.52
N ILE A 38 -36.76 25.50 -1.84
CA ILE A 38 -35.71 26.16 -1.06
C ILE A 38 -35.25 25.26 0.09
N ALA A 39 -36.18 24.63 0.81
CA ALA A 39 -35.84 23.72 1.91
C ALA A 39 -35.01 22.51 1.42
N LEU A 40 -35.40 21.91 0.28
CA LEU A 40 -34.65 20.83 -0.37
C LEU A 40 -33.26 21.30 -0.81
N GLN A 41 -33.15 22.49 -1.41
CA GLN A 41 -31.86 23.04 -1.82
C GLN A 41 -30.93 23.29 -0.62
N LEU A 42 -31.45 23.85 0.47
CA LEU A 42 -30.67 24.06 1.70
C LEU A 42 -30.19 22.74 2.31
N ASN A 43 -31.04 21.71 2.30
CA ASN A 43 -30.65 20.38 2.78
C ASN A 43 -29.56 19.77 1.91
N ASN A 44 -29.71 19.81 0.58
CA ASN A 44 -28.72 19.27 -0.35
C ASN A 44 -27.36 19.98 -0.20
N LEU A 45 -27.34 21.32 -0.06
CA LEU A 45 -26.10 22.09 0.16
C LEU A 45 -25.41 21.71 1.49
N ASN A 46 -26.18 21.43 2.54
CA ASN A 46 -25.63 20.99 3.81
C ASN A 46 -24.97 19.59 3.70
N ASP A 47 -25.61 18.68 2.97
CA ASP A 47 -25.09 17.33 2.74
C ASP A 47 -23.87 17.33 1.83
N GLU A 48 -23.83 18.19 0.81
CA GLU A 48 -22.65 18.43 -0.03
C GLU A 48 -21.48 18.98 0.79
N ARG A 49 -21.71 19.96 1.66
CA ARG A 49 -20.67 20.51 2.56
C ARG A 49 -20.10 19.47 3.51
N LYS A 50 -20.95 18.62 4.11
CA LYS A 50 -20.49 17.52 4.97
C LYS A 50 -19.64 16.52 4.19
N THR A 51 -20.09 16.15 2.99
CA THR A 51 -19.36 15.25 2.10
C THR A 51 -17.99 15.83 1.73
N GLU A 52 -17.94 17.12 1.41
CA GLU A 52 -16.70 17.80 1.08
C GLU A 52 -15.72 17.84 2.25
N ASN A 53 -16.19 18.15 3.47
CA ASN A 53 -15.35 18.13 4.66
C ASN A 53 -14.72 16.75 4.90
N VAL A 54 -15.50 15.68 4.75
CA VAL A 54 -15.00 14.30 4.88
C VAL A 54 -13.96 14.00 3.79
N ARG A 55 -14.22 14.41 2.54
CA ARG A 55 -13.29 14.25 1.42
C ARG A 55 -11.95 14.93 1.69
N GLN A 56 -11.97 16.16 2.20
CA GLN A 56 -10.74 16.90 2.53
C GLN A 56 -9.92 16.25 3.64
N VAL A 57 -10.58 15.64 4.64
CA VAL A 57 -9.89 14.88 5.70
C VAL A 57 -9.16 13.69 5.07
N PHE A 58 -9.84 12.90 4.24
CA PHE A 58 -9.23 11.76 3.57
C PHE A 58 -8.10 12.17 2.62
N TYR A 59 -8.23 13.27 1.89
CA TYR A 59 -7.14 13.79 1.07
C TYR A 59 -5.89 14.11 1.87
N LYS A 60 -6.03 14.77 3.03
CA LYS A 60 -4.88 15.06 3.89
C LYS A 60 -4.24 13.79 4.45
N GLN A 61 -5.06 12.80 4.81
CA GLN A 61 -4.58 11.50 5.28
C GLN A 61 -3.83 10.75 4.17
N LEU A 62 -4.37 10.67 2.95
CA LEU A 62 -3.71 10.05 1.80
C LEU A 62 -2.36 10.71 1.51
N LEU A 63 -2.31 12.04 1.51
CA LEU A 63 -1.06 12.77 1.29
C LEU A 63 -0.02 12.46 2.37
N GLN A 64 -0.43 12.35 3.63
CA GLN A 64 0.45 11.98 4.73
C GLN A 64 0.94 10.53 4.61
N ASP A 65 0.04 9.61 4.23
CA ASP A 65 0.37 8.21 4.01
C ASP A 65 1.41 8.08 2.88
N PHE A 66 1.23 8.78 1.76
CA PHE A 66 2.18 8.76 0.64
C PHE A 66 3.58 9.27 1.03
N GLU A 67 3.69 10.29 1.89
CA GLU A 67 4.99 10.75 2.39
C GLU A 67 5.66 9.70 3.30
N ASN A 68 4.87 9.02 4.14
CA ASN A 68 5.37 7.93 4.98
C ASN A 68 5.84 6.73 4.13
N GLU A 69 5.08 6.38 3.11
CA GLU A 69 5.41 5.29 2.17
C GLU A 69 6.65 5.61 1.35
N LYS A 70 6.80 6.86 0.91
CA LYS A 70 8.01 7.34 0.23
C LYS A 70 9.25 7.21 1.11
N ALA A 71 9.15 7.56 2.40
CA ALA A 71 10.24 7.37 3.35
C ALA A 71 10.57 5.89 3.55
N TYR A 72 9.55 5.03 3.70
CA TYR A 72 9.71 3.58 3.80
C TYR A 72 10.40 2.99 2.56
N ILE A 73 9.94 3.33 1.36
CA ILE A 73 10.52 2.89 0.09
C ILE A 73 11.99 3.31 -0.01
N LYS A 74 12.33 4.55 0.38
CA LYS A 74 13.71 5.04 0.34
C LYS A 74 14.61 4.24 1.27
N GLU A 75 14.15 3.97 2.48
CA GLU A 75 14.88 3.18 3.48
C GLU A 75 15.09 1.73 3.00
N HIS A 76 14.03 1.08 2.48
CA HIS A 76 14.10 -0.27 1.93
C HIS A 76 15.02 -0.35 0.70
N SER A 77 14.92 0.61 -0.22
CA SER A 77 15.78 0.66 -1.41
C SER A 77 17.26 0.78 -1.02
N SER A 78 17.57 1.60 -0.01
CA SER A 78 18.94 1.75 0.48
C SER A 78 19.52 0.46 1.06
N ARG A 79 18.69 -0.36 1.73
CA ARG A 79 19.10 -1.69 2.21
C ARG A 79 19.39 -2.64 1.06
N ILE A 80 18.48 -2.68 0.07
CA ILE A 80 18.64 -3.50 -1.13
C ILE A 80 19.92 -3.13 -1.87
N ASP A 81 20.16 -1.84 -2.10
CA ASP A 81 21.37 -1.36 -2.78
C ASP A 81 22.65 -1.79 -2.03
N SER A 82 22.63 -1.72 -0.69
CA SER A 82 23.73 -2.22 0.14
C SER A 82 23.96 -3.73 -0.01
N ASN A 83 22.89 -4.52 -0.02
CA ASN A 83 22.99 -5.97 -0.26
C ASN A 83 23.55 -6.28 -1.66
N MET A 84 23.07 -5.57 -2.69
CA MET A 84 23.53 -5.74 -4.06
C MET A 84 25.04 -5.50 -4.21
N VAL A 85 25.59 -4.51 -3.50
CA VAL A 85 27.05 -4.26 -3.46
C VAL A 85 27.79 -5.45 -2.86
N LYS A 86 27.34 -5.98 -1.71
CA LYS A 86 27.95 -7.15 -1.06
C LYS A 86 27.89 -8.39 -1.95
N PHE A 87 26.73 -8.64 -2.56
CA PHE A 87 26.53 -9.78 -3.45
C PHE A 87 27.39 -9.67 -4.71
N LYS A 88 27.51 -8.48 -5.31
CA LYS A 88 28.39 -8.25 -6.46
C LYS A 88 29.86 -8.56 -6.10
N ALA A 89 30.34 -8.04 -4.98
CA ALA A 89 31.70 -8.33 -4.50
C ALA A 89 31.92 -9.83 -4.24
N PHE A 90 30.90 -10.54 -3.73
CA PHE A 90 30.95 -12.00 -3.59
C PHE A 90 31.07 -12.70 -4.94
N LYS A 91 30.26 -12.33 -5.94
CA LYS A 91 30.33 -12.93 -7.29
C LYS A 91 31.68 -12.68 -7.97
N GLU A 92 32.29 -11.50 -7.77
CA GLU A 92 33.63 -11.20 -8.29
C GLU A 92 34.70 -12.14 -7.70
N ILE A 93 34.61 -12.47 -6.41
CA ILE A 93 35.51 -13.44 -5.76
C ILE A 93 35.21 -14.86 -6.26
N TYR A 94 33.93 -15.21 -6.37
CA TYR A 94 33.49 -16.53 -6.83
C TYR A 94 33.96 -16.86 -8.25
N ASN A 95 34.09 -15.84 -9.10
CA ASN A 95 34.53 -15.99 -10.49
C ASN A 95 36.05 -16.16 -10.67
N GLN A 96 36.84 -16.08 -9.59
CA GLN A 96 38.29 -16.32 -9.66
C GLN A 96 38.58 -17.81 -9.86
N PRO A 97 39.49 -18.18 -10.78
CA PRO A 97 39.81 -19.57 -11.03
C PRO A 97 40.49 -20.22 -9.81
N ASN A 98 40.20 -21.51 -9.58
CA ASN A 98 40.86 -22.35 -8.58
C ASN A 98 40.80 -21.82 -7.14
N LEU A 99 39.74 -21.11 -6.76
CA LEU A 99 39.58 -20.65 -5.38
C LEU A 99 39.27 -21.85 -4.46
N PRO A 100 40.04 -22.05 -3.36
CA PRO A 100 39.72 -23.07 -2.37
C PRO A 100 38.32 -22.87 -1.78
N ILE A 101 37.55 -23.95 -1.64
CA ILE A 101 36.14 -23.88 -1.22
C ILE A 101 35.93 -23.21 0.14
N ASN A 102 36.84 -23.42 1.08
CA ASN A 102 36.83 -22.77 2.39
C ASN A 102 36.95 -21.23 2.28
N LYS A 103 37.71 -20.71 1.30
CA LYS A 103 37.76 -19.27 1.02
C LYS A 103 36.42 -18.77 0.50
N ILE A 104 35.74 -19.52 -0.37
CA ILE A 104 34.41 -19.14 -0.87
C ILE A 104 33.40 -19.08 0.28
N ILE A 105 33.32 -20.14 1.09
CA ILE A 105 32.39 -20.23 2.23
C ILE A 105 32.60 -19.09 3.23
N SER A 106 33.86 -18.72 3.51
CA SER A 106 34.14 -17.59 4.40
C SER A 106 33.57 -16.26 3.90
N LYS A 107 33.40 -16.09 2.59
CA LYS A 107 32.81 -14.88 1.98
C LYS A 107 31.29 -14.92 1.97
N VAL A 108 30.69 -16.09 1.76
CA VAL A 108 29.24 -16.33 1.83
C VAL A 108 28.68 -15.87 3.18
N ARG A 109 29.42 -16.09 4.27
CA ARG A 109 29.04 -15.62 5.62
C ARG A 109 28.89 -14.09 5.74
N ASN A 110 29.60 -13.32 4.93
CA ASN A 110 29.56 -11.86 4.99
C ASN A 110 28.42 -11.23 4.16
N LEU A 111 27.63 -12.06 3.48
CA LEU A 111 26.44 -11.62 2.76
C LEU A 111 25.33 -11.23 3.74
N ASP A 112 24.38 -10.44 3.26
CA ASP A 112 23.18 -10.12 4.05
C ASP A 112 22.15 -11.24 3.89
N TRP A 113 21.94 -11.98 4.98
CA TRP A 113 20.97 -13.08 5.07
C TRP A 113 19.63 -12.65 5.63
N ALA A 114 19.47 -11.39 6.03
CA ALA A 114 18.19 -10.89 6.50
C ALA A 114 17.20 -10.78 5.33
N LEU A 115 16.03 -11.38 5.52
CA LEU A 115 14.92 -11.35 4.57
C LEU A 115 13.91 -10.30 5.03
N TYR A 116 13.89 -9.17 4.33
CA TYR A 116 12.96 -8.08 4.61
C TYR A 116 11.77 -8.18 3.67
N ASN A 117 10.62 -8.60 4.20
CA ASN A 117 9.37 -8.58 3.46
C ASN A 117 8.94 -7.12 3.24
N VAL A 118 8.57 -6.80 2.01
CA VAL A 118 7.90 -5.54 1.72
C VAL A 118 6.54 -5.55 2.40
N GLN A 119 6.28 -4.52 3.21
CA GLN A 119 5.04 -4.33 3.95
C GLN A 119 4.78 -2.83 4.12
N PHE A 120 3.85 -2.33 3.32
CA PHE A 120 3.29 -1.00 3.44
C PHE A 120 2.34 -0.94 4.64
N LYS A 121 2.18 0.27 5.20
CA LYS A 121 1.39 0.50 6.43
C LYS A 121 0.25 1.50 6.23
N SER A 122 0.00 1.92 4.99
CA SER A 122 -1.09 2.85 4.69
C SER A 122 -2.43 2.18 4.92
N ASN A 123 -3.28 2.84 5.70
CA ASN A 123 -4.61 2.32 6.04
C ASN A 123 -5.72 3.17 5.41
N THR A 124 -5.41 4.32 4.81
CA THR A 124 -6.45 5.25 4.35
C THR A 124 -7.19 4.69 3.14
N ILE A 125 -6.49 4.10 2.16
CA ILE A 125 -7.13 3.48 0.99
C ILE A 125 -8.02 2.31 1.42
N HIS A 126 -7.49 1.44 2.29
CA HIS A 126 -8.25 0.33 2.86
C HIS A 126 -9.49 0.80 3.64
N THR A 127 -9.36 1.86 4.45
CA THR A 127 -10.48 2.46 5.19
C THR A 127 -11.55 2.98 4.22
N LEU A 128 -11.15 3.76 3.20
CA LEU A 128 -12.06 4.28 2.17
C LEU A 128 -12.84 3.15 1.47
N GLN A 129 -12.19 2.03 1.16
CA GLN A 129 -12.83 0.88 0.54
C GLN A 129 -13.81 0.19 1.50
N ASN A 130 -13.41 -0.07 2.73
CA ASN A 130 -14.21 -0.81 3.72
C ASN A 130 -15.43 -0.02 4.21
N THR A 131 -15.31 1.30 4.37
CA THR A 131 -16.46 2.15 4.76
C THR A 131 -17.36 2.49 3.58
N GLY A 132 -16.91 2.25 2.34
CA GLY A 132 -17.57 2.69 1.12
C GLY A 132 -17.42 4.19 0.85
N ASP A 133 -16.64 4.92 1.66
CA ASP A 133 -16.37 6.36 1.46
C ASP A 133 -15.48 6.63 0.25
N ILE A 134 -14.86 5.61 -0.33
CA ILE A 134 -14.16 5.74 -1.61
C ILE A 134 -15.08 6.27 -2.73
N LYS A 135 -16.40 6.10 -2.61
CA LYS A 135 -17.39 6.68 -3.54
C LYS A 135 -17.45 8.21 -3.49
N LEU A 136 -16.97 8.82 -2.40
CA LEU A 136 -16.88 10.27 -2.24
C LEU A 136 -15.70 10.85 -3.04
N MET A 137 -14.74 10.03 -3.47
CA MET A 137 -13.65 10.49 -4.31
C MET A 137 -14.13 10.70 -5.76
N PRO A 138 -13.60 11.70 -6.48
CA PRO A 138 -13.80 11.83 -7.92
C PRO A 138 -13.44 10.52 -8.64
N PRO A 139 -14.17 10.14 -9.72
CA PRO A 139 -13.98 8.84 -10.37
C PRO A 139 -12.52 8.53 -10.75
N ILE A 140 -11.79 9.53 -11.25
CA ILE A 140 -10.37 9.38 -11.63
C ILE A 140 -9.47 9.09 -10.44
N ILE A 141 -9.64 9.80 -9.32
CA ILE A 141 -8.85 9.57 -8.09
C ILE A 141 -9.21 8.20 -7.51
N ARG A 142 -10.51 7.88 -7.45
CA ARG A 142 -10.99 6.58 -6.96
C ARG A 142 -10.37 5.40 -7.72
N GLU A 143 -10.38 5.46 -9.04
CA GLU A 143 -9.82 4.40 -9.88
C GLU A 143 -8.31 4.23 -9.66
N GLN A 144 -7.57 5.34 -9.59
CA GLN A 144 -6.14 5.31 -9.33
C GLN A 144 -5.82 4.77 -7.92
N LEU A 145 -6.58 5.14 -6.89
CA LEU A 145 -6.41 4.60 -5.54
C LEU A 145 -6.64 3.09 -5.49
N ILE A 146 -7.68 2.58 -6.16
CA ILE A 146 -7.95 1.13 -6.23
C ILE A 146 -6.82 0.40 -6.95
N ARG A 147 -6.32 0.97 -8.06
CA ARG A 147 -5.21 0.40 -8.81
C ARG A 147 -3.92 0.36 -7.97
N LEU A 148 -3.61 1.47 -7.30
CA LEU A 148 -2.44 1.59 -6.43
C LEU A 148 -2.49 0.53 -5.32
N GLU A 149 -3.61 0.42 -4.60
CA GLU A 149 -3.78 -0.56 -3.52
C GLU A 149 -3.54 -1.98 -4.00
N LYS A 150 -4.17 -2.36 -5.11
CA LYS A 150 -3.99 -3.69 -5.70
C LYS A 150 -2.52 -3.95 -6.05
N TYR A 151 -1.83 -2.96 -6.61
CA TYR A 151 -0.44 -3.10 -6.99
C TYR A 151 0.50 -3.16 -5.79
N ILE A 152 0.19 -2.47 -4.69
CA ILE A 152 0.85 -2.59 -3.39
C ILE A 152 0.69 -4.02 -2.86
N GLU A 153 -0.54 -4.53 -2.77
CA GLU A 153 -0.80 -5.89 -2.28
C GLU A 153 -0.05 -6.97 -3.11
N GLU A 154 -0.05 -6.85 -4.43
CA GLU A 154 0.69 -7.75 -5.31
C GLU A 154 2.19 -7.68 -5.05
N THR A 155 2.72 -6.49 -4.79
CA THR A 155 4.13 -6.27 -4.47
C THR A 155 4.52 -6.95 -3.16
N GLU A 156 3.71 -6.81 -2.12
CA GLU A 156 3.93 -7.48 -0.82
C GLU A 156 3.88 -9.00 -0.95
N LYS A 157 2.87 -9.53 -1.65
CA LYS A 157 2.70 -10.97 -1.89
C LYS A 157 3.90 -11.56 -2.63
N VAL A 158 4.35 -10.90 -3.71
CA VAL A 158 5.51 -11.34 -4.49
C VAL A 158 6.80 -11.27 -3.65
N SER A 159 7.01 -10.17 -2.91
CA SER A 159 8.18 -10.03 -2.03
C SER A 159 8.22 -11.15 -0.99
N LYS A 160 7.11 -11.39 -0.30
CA LYS A 160 7.00 -12.45 0.71
C LYS A 160 7.25 -13.83 0.11
N TYR A 161 6.57 -14.18 -0.99
CA TYR A 161 6.74 -15.48 -1.63
C TYR A 161 8.21 -15.75 -2.02
N ASN A 162 8.87 -14.77 -2.62
CA ASN A 162 10.26 -14.90 -3.03
C ASN A 162 11.21 -14.98 -1.84
N ASN A 163 10.96 -14.21 -0.78
CA ASN A 163 11.76 -14.27 0.44
C ASN A 163 11.60 -15.63 1.13
N ASP A 164 10.37 -16.14 1.24
CA ASP A 164 10.10 -17.48 1.77
C ASP A 164 10.87 -18.54 0.96
N LYS A 165 10.87 -18.44 -0.37
CA LYS A 165 11.65 -19.33 -1.27
C LYS A 165 13.16 -19.21 -1.10
N SER A 166 13.68 -17.99 -0.96
CA SER A 166 15.10 -17.76 -0.66
C SER A 166 15.48 -18.41 0.68
N GLY A 167 14.63 -18.28 1.71
CA GLY A 167 14.84 -18.86 3.04
C GLY A 167 14.83 -20.40 3.09
N GLU A 168 14.29 -21.08 2.08
CA GLU A 168 14.38 -22.55 1.99
C GLU A 168 15.83 -23.03 1.88
N GLY A 169 16.69 -22.27 1.20
CA GLY A 169 18.12 -22.63 1.05
C GLY A 169 18.90 -22.51 2.36
N THR A 170 18.65 -21.46 3.15
CA THR A 170 19.27 -21.30 4.48
C THR A 170 18.73 -22.34 5.47
N THR A 171 17.44 -22.67 5.39
CA THR A 171 16.83 -23.74 6.19
C THR A 171 17.42 -25.10 5.83
N ALA A 172 17.56 -25.41 4.54
CA ALA A 172 18.18 -26.65 4.07
C ALA A 172 19.67 -26.76 4.46
N ALA A 173 20.37 -25.63 4.51
CA ALA A 173 21.73 -25.56 5.06
C ALA A 173 21.73 -25.83 6.57
N ALA A 174 20.91 -25.12 7.35
CA ALA A 174 20.83 -25.31 8.79
C ALA A 174 20.45 -26.75 9.19
N ASN A 175 19.51 -27.38 8.47
CA ASN A 175 19.12 -28.77 8.71
C ASN A 175 20.25 -29.77 8.47
N LYS A 176 21.22 -29.45 7.60
CA LYS A 176 22.35 -30.33 7.28
C LYS A 176 23.61 -30.04 8.10
N PHE A 177 23.87 -28.76 8.39
CA PHE A 177 25.14 -28.29 8.99
C PHE A 177 24.99 -27.81 10.44
N GLY A 178 23.77 -27.81 10.98
CA GLY A 178 23.44 -27.29 12.29
C GLY A 178 23.30 -25.77 12.33
N SER A 179 23.06 -25.23 13.53
CA SER A 179 23.03 -23.79 13.76
C SER A 179 24.41 -23.17 13.56
N GLU A 180 24.48 -21.84 13.40
CA GLU A 180 25.77 -21.13 13.37
C GLU A 180 26.60 -21.41 14.64
N GLU A 181 25.97 -21.44 15.82
CA GLU A 181 26.67 -21.75 17.06
C GLU A 181 27.21 -23.18 17.06
N PHE A 182 26.44 -24.14 16.53
CA PHE A 182 26.93 -25.51 16.38
C PHE A 182 28.14 -25.57 15.44
N ALA A 183 28.00 -25.02 14.23
CA ALA A 183 28.98 -25.07 13.15
C ALA A 183 30.31 -24.37 13.53
N PHE A 184 30.27 -23.26 14.26
CA PHE A 184 31.45 -22.43 14.51
C PHE A 184 32.02 -22.53 15.94
N LYS A 185 31.25 -23.04 16.91
CA LYS A 185 31.68 -23.06 18.32
C LYS A 185 31.59 -24.45 18.92
N ASN A 186 30.42 -25.10 18.90
CA ASN A 186 30.23 -26.33 19.67
C ASN A 186 30.98 -27.53 19.08
N ILE A 187 31.04 -27.62 17.74
CA ILE A 187 31.69 -28.74 17.04
C ILE A 187 33.21 -28.71 17.11
N GLN A 188 33.83 -27.57 17.47
CA GLN A 188 35.30 -27.41 17.48
C GLN A 188 35.99 -28.38 18.44
N ASN A 189 35.30 -28.81 19.50
CA ASN A 189 35.80 -29.81 20.46
C ASN A 189 35.52 -31.27 20.04
N GLN A 190 34.99 -31.50 18.84
CA GLN A 190 34.53 -32.80 18.35
C GLN A 190 35.16 -33.11 16.97
N PRO A 191 36.45 -33.49 16.90
CA PRO A 191 37.21 -33.53 15.64
C PRO A 191 36.63 -34.51 14.61
N LYS A 192 36.17 -35.70 15.03
CA LYS A 192 35.53 -36.67 14.13
C LYS A 192 34.21 -36.14 13.55
N LEU A 193 33.44 -35.42 14.36
CA LEU A 193 32.18 -34.82 13.92
C LEU A 193 32.44 -33.65 12.98
N LEU A 194 33.46 -32.83 13.27
CA LEU A 194 33.90 -31.73 12.43
C LEU A 194 34.32 -32.22 11.04
N GLU A 195 35.13 -33.28 10.96
CA GLU A 195 35.55 -33.90 9.71
C GLU A 195 34.36 -34.44 8.91
N TYR A 196 33.43 -35.15 9.57
CA TYR A 196 32.22 -35.68 8.92
C TYR A 196 31.29 -34.58 8.38
N VAL A 197 31.04 -33.54 9.17
CA VAL A 197 30.11 -32.46 8.79
C VAL A 197 30.69 -31.57 7.69
N PHE A 198 31.99 -31.27 7.74
CA PHE A 198 32.65 -30.31 6.85
C PHE A 198 33.59 -30.95 5.83
N GLU A 199 33.38 -32.22 5.46
CA GLU A 199 34.03 -32.81 4.29
C GLU A 199 33.71 -32.03 3.01
N GLU A 200 34.62 -32.05 2.04
CA GLU A 200 34.57 -31.19 0.84
C GLU A 200 33.25 -31.33 0.07
N LYS A 201 32.74 -32.56 -0.10
CA LYS A 201 31.44 -32.81 -0.75
C LYS A 201 30.29 -32.06 -0.06
N ASN A 202 30.27 -32.08 1.27
CA ASN A 202 29.25 -31.40 2.05
C ASN A 202 29.42 -29.87 1.94
N LEU A 203 30.65 -29.36 1.95
CA LEU A 203 30.93 -27.94 1.72
C LEU A 203 30.44 -27.46 0.34
N ILE A 204 30.58 -28.28 -0.71
CA ILE A 204 30.08 -27.96 -2.06
C ILE A 204 28.55 -27.87 -2.04
N GLU A 205 27.87 -28.83 -1.42
CA GLU A 205 26.41 -28.81 -1.34
C GLU A 205 25.88 -27.60 -0.55
N LEU A 206 26.55 -27.24 0.55
CA LEU A 206 26.25 -26.04 1.32
C LEU A 206 26.35 -24.79 0.44
N LEU A 207 27.47 -24.66 -0.29
CA LEU A 207 27.74 -23.52 -1.14
C LEU A 207 26.68 -23.37 -2.24
N ILE A 208 26.29 -24.46 -2.91
CA ILE A 208 25.26 -24.43 -3.95
C ILE A 208 23.92 -23.93 -3.39
N LYS A 209 23.50 -24.43 -2.22
CA LYS A 209 22.25 -24.03 -1.57
C LYS A 209 22.24 -22.56 -1.16
N LEU A 210 23.34 -22.08 -0.59
CA LEU A 210 23.49 -20.69 -0.15
C LEU A 210 23.60 -19.73 -1.34
N GLU A 211 24.32 -20.12 -2.39
CA GLU A 211 24.42 -19.30 -3.61
C GLU A 211 23.06 -19.15 -4.29
N PHE A 212 22.32 -20.26 -4.48
CA PHE A 212 20.97 -20.22 -5.03
C PHE A 212 20.01 -19.36 -4.19
N SER A 213 20.06 -19.49 -2.86
CA SER A 213 19.26 -18.69 -1.93
C SER A 213 19.53 -17.19 -2.10
N GLN A 214 20.80 -16.79 -2.21
CA GLN A 214 21.20 -15.39 -2.39
C GLN A 214 20.86 -14.85 -3.77
N ASP A 215 21.01 -15.65 -4.82
CA ASP A 215 20.62 -15.24 -6.17
C ASP A 215 19.11 -14.97 -6.25
N LEU A 216 18.28 -15.87 -5.71
CA LEU A 216 16.84 -15.66 -5.60
C LEU A 216 16.49 -14.38 -4.80
N LYS A 217 17.19 -14.14 -3.68
CA LYS A 217 17.02 -12.92 -2.88
C LYS A 217 17.29 -11.69 -3.73
N VAL A 218 18.41 -11.64 -4.43
CA VAL A 218 18.81 -10.50 -5.26
C VAL A 218 17.86 -10.28 -6.43
N VAL A 219 17.35 -11.34 -7.05
CA VAL A 219 16.30 -11.25 -8.08
C VAL A 219 15.02 -10.63 -7.50
N SER A 220 14.60 -11.09 -6.32
CA SER A 220 13.42 -10.55 -5.61
C SER A 220 13.58 -9.07 -5.26
N GLU A 221 14.72 -8.69 -4.71
CA GLU A 221 15.04 -7.33 -4.32
C GLU A 221 15.08 -6.38 -5.53
N LYS A 222 15.69 -6.80 -6.65
CA LYS A 222 15.63 -6.03 -7.92
C LYS A 222 14.20 -5.84 -8.41
N GLY A 223 13.37 -6.89 -8.34
CA GLY A 223 11.96 -6.80 -8.66
C GLY A 223 11.22 -5.80 -7.78
N SER A 224 11.55 -5.78 -6.48
CA SER A 224 10.97 -4.83 -5.51
C SER A 224 11.36 -3.38 -5.84
N LEU A 225 12.62 -3.10 -6.19
CA LEU A 225 13.05 -1.77 -6.61
C LEU A 225 12.29 -1.24 -7.83
N ILE A 226 11.99 -2.12 -8.80
CA ILE A 226 11.18 -1.75 -9.97
C ILE A 226 9.75 -1.42 -9.54
N ARG A 227 9.15 -2.26 -8.68
CA ARG A 227 7.79 -2.04 -8.17
C ARG A 227 7.67 -0.75 -7.37
N PHE A 228 8.66 -0.45 -6.52
CA PHE A 228 8.74 0.79 -5.77
C PHE A 228 8.73 2.04 -6.67
N LYS A 229 9.43 2.03 -7.79
CA LYS A 229 9.40 3.15 -8.74
C LYS A 229 8.00 3.39 -9.30
N ASN A 230 7.28 2.30 -9.64
CA ASN A 230 5.91 2.40 -10.15
C ASN A 230 4.94 2.91 -9.07
N ILE A 231 5.06 2.40 -7.84
CA ILE A 231 4.27 2.88 -6.68
C ILE A 231 4.50 4.37 -6.44
N LEU A 232 5.77 4.81 -6.42
CA LEU A 232 6.10 6.23 -6.30
C LEU A 232 5.50 7.08 -7.42
N SER A 233 5.51 6.59 -8.66
CA SER A 233 4.90 7.28 -9.80
C SER A 233 3.39 7.44 -9.63
N ASP A 234 2.69 6.35 -9.31
CA ASP A 234 1.24 6.36 -9.09
C ASP A 234 0.85 7.30 -7.94
N MET A 235 1.59 7.27 -6.83
CA MET A 235 1.35 8.18 -5.69
C MET A 235 1.52 9.65 -6.07
N GLU A 236 2.53 10.00 -6.86
CA GLU A 236 2.75 11.39 -7.28
C GLU A 236 1.65 11.85 -8.27
N GLU A 237 1.19 10.99 -9.18
CA GLU A 237 0.03 11.28 -10.04
C GLU A 237 -1.23 11.57 -9.22
N ILE A 238 -1.55 10.69 -8.26
CA ILE A 238 -2.71 10.86 -7.37
C ILE A 238 -2.56 12.13 -6.54
N LYS A 239 -1.38 12.41 -6.01
CA LYS A 239 -1.07 13.62 -5.24
C LYS A 239 -1.32 14.89 -6.05
N ILE A 240 -0.98 14.91 -7.34
CA ILE A 240 -1.28 16.05 -8.22
C ILE A 240 -2.81 16.25 -8.34
N LEU A 241 -3.57 15.17 -8.54
CA LEU A 241 -5.03 15.24 -8.64
C LEU A 241 -5.68 15.71 -7.33
N ILE A 242 -5.26 15.15 -6.20
CA ILE A 242 -5.75 15.55 -4.87
C ILE A 242 -5.48 17.05 -4.63
N ASN A 243 -4.27 17.52 -4.92
CA ASN A 243 -3.93 18.93 -4.74
C ASN A 243 -4.72 19.87 -5.68
N LYS A 244 -5.17 19.38 -6.84
CA LYS A 244 -6.07 20.13 -7.72
C LYS A 244 -7.47 20.22 -7.13
N GLU A 245 -7.99 19.15 -6.54
CA GLU A 245 -9.30 19.15 -5.87
C GLU A 245 -9.30 20.03 -4.62
N LEU A 246 -8.22 20.02 -3.82
CA LEU A 246 -8.09 20.85 -2.62
C LEU A 246 -8.03 22.37 -2.91
N LYS A 247 -7.79 22.78 -4.16
CA LYS A 247 -7.72 24.19 -4.58
C LYS A 247 -9.05 24.73 -5.13
N LYS A 248 -10.06 23.88 -5.33
CA LYS A 248 -11.40 24.28 -5.77
C LYS A 248 -12.21 24.78 -4.59
#